data_AF-A0A8T1EXM0-F1
#
_entry.id   AF-A0A8T1EXM0-F1
#
_cell.length_a   1.000
_cell.length_b   1.000
_cell.length_c   1.000
_cell.angle_alpha   90.00
_cell.angle_beta   90.00
_cell.angle_gamma   90.00
#
_symmetry.space_group_name_H-M   'P 1'
#
loop_
_entity.id
_entity.type
_entity.pdbx_description
1 polymer ?
#
loop_
_entity_poly.entity_id
_entity_poly.type
_entity_poly.pdbx_seq_one_letter_code
_entity_poly.pdbx_strand_id
1 'polypeptide(L)'
;EALSNGLNDRGLAKVLEAGMQGRGKTKAIATKLEKQLFAEWEAKQYTPDHIFRAVGLKNFYGDATGPILSDPVLKFWVRYMNEFNTKHPDKRTTIFETLRKNYGDEALVGMLVATKKAPKTKTAAKSLESQLLRKWLRDGLQPKEVVLWMNKDKSGEILNTYTRLFQAKWPNSA
;
A
#
# COMPACT_ATOMS: atom_id res chain seq x y z
N GLU A 1 5.53 16.20 -24.41
CA GLU A 1 6.27 16.69 -23.23
C GLU A 1 5.51 17.84 -22.60
N ALA A 2 5.37 17.84 -21.27
CA ALA A 2 4.92 18.93 -20.37
C ALA A 2 4.12 18.27 -19.22
N LEU A 3 4.76 17.68 -18.22
CA LEU A 3 5.16 18.37 -16.97
C LEU A 3 6.36 17.70 -16.26
N SER A 4 7.01 16.70 -16.88
CA SER A 4 8.07 15.89 -16.25
C SER A 4 9.51 16.39 -16.48
N ASN A 5 9.73 17.49 -17.21
CA ASN A 5 11.09 17.91 -17.59
C ASN A 5 11.92 18.53 -16.44
N GLY A 6 11.39 18.57 -15.21
CA GLY A 6 12.13 19.03 -14.02
C GLY A 6 11.80 18.34 -12.69
N LEU A 7 10.66 17.65 -12.60
CA LEU A 7 10.25 16.89 -11.40
C LEU A 7 10.15 15.41 -11.75
N ASN A 8 10.75 14.54 -10.94
CA ASN A 8 10.46 13.12 -11.00
C ASN A 8 9.00 12.84 -10.58
N ASP A 9 8.46 11.67 -10.93
CA ASP A 9 7.04 11.35 -10.71
C ASP A 9 6.61 11.49 -9.24
N ARG A 10 7.52 11.23 -8.29
CA ARG A 10 7.30 11.44 -6.86
C ARG A 10 7.15 12.92 -6.50
N GLY A 11 7.99 13.78 -7.07
CA GLY A 11 7.92 15.24 -6.89
C GLY A 11 6.60 15.79 -7.42
N LEU A 12 6.18 15.34 -8.60
CA LEU A 12 4.90 15.71 -9.20
C LEU A 12 3.72 15.27 -8.32
N ALA A 13 3.73 14.03 -7.82
CA ALA A 13 2.69 13.53 -6.90
C ALA A 13 2.57 14.40 -5.65
N LYS A 14 3.70 14.82 -5.05
CA LYS A 14 3.70 15.71 -3.87
C LYS A 14 3.13 17.10 -4.18
N VAL A 15 3.50 17.69 -5.32
CA VAL A 15 3.00 19.01 -5.72
C VAL A 15 1.49 18.97 -5.96
N LEU A 16 0.99 17.92 -6.62
CA LEU A 16 -0.45 17.74 -6.84
C LEU A 16 -1.21 17.53 -5.53
N GLU A 17 -0.68 16.70 -4.61
CA GLU A 17 -1.21 16.53 -3.25
C GLU A 17 -1.32 17.87 -2.51
N ALA A 18 -0.24 18.64 -2.48
CA ALA A 18 -0.23 19.96 -1.85
C ALA A 18 -1.23 20.92 -2.51
N GLY A 19 -1.30 20.93 -3.84
CA GLY A 19 -2.23 21.75 -4.61
C GLY A 19 -3.69 21.46 -4.28
N MET A 20 -4.06 20.19 -4.08
CA MET A 20 -5.42 19.80 -3.69
C MET A 20 -5.80 20.21 -2.26
N GLN A 21 -4.82 20.37 -1.37
CA GLN A 21 -5.02 20.97 -0.05
C GLN A 21 -5.11 22.50 -0.10
N GLY A 22 -4.77 23.11 -1.25
CA GLY A 22 -4.90 24.54 -1.50
C GLY A 22 -6.36 25.01 -1.57
N ARG A 23 -6.56 26.32 -1.74
CA ARG A 23 -7.89 26.95 -1.80
C ARG A 23 -8.22 27.42 -3.21
N GLY A 24 -9.53 27.48 -3.52
CA GLY A 24 -10.07 28.07 -4.74
C GLY A 24 -9.39 27.56 -6.02
N LYS A 25 -8.73 28.49 -6.73
CA LYS A 25 -8.10 28.23 -8.03
C LYS A 25 -6.99 27.17 -7.96
N THR A 26 -6.16 27.16 -6.92
CA THR A 26 -5.06 26.20 -6.80
C THR A 26 -5.56 24.77 -6.73
N LYS A 27 -6.63 24.53 -5.96
CA LYS A 27 -7.27 23.21 -5.87
C LYS A 27 -7.88 22.79 -7.21
N ALA A 28 -8.58 23.71 -7.89
CA ALA A 28 -9.18 23.44 -9.20
C ALA A 28 -8.12 23.10 -10.26
N ILE A 29 -6.99 23.81 -10.27
CA ILE A 29 -5.86 23.53 -11.17
C ILE A 29 -5.27 22.16 -10.85
N ALA A 30 -4.98 21.87 -9.58
CA ALA A 30 -4.42 20.58 -9.17
C ALA A 30 -5.32 19.40 -9.56
N THR A 31 -6.64 19.51 -9.34
CA THR A 31 -7.61 18.49 -9.75
C THR A 31 -7.65 18.31 -11.28
N LYS A 32 -7.58 19.40 -12.06
CA LYS A 32 -7.55 19.30 -13.52
C LYS A 32 -6.26 18.63 -14.01
N LEU A 33 -5.12 19.02 -13.48
CA LEU A 33 -3.81 18.44 -13.81
C LEU A 33 -3.74 16.96 -13.44
N GLU A 34 -4.26 16.57 -12.27
CA GLU A 34 -4.33 15.17 -11.86
C GLU A 34 -5.14 14.32 -12.84
N LYS A 35 -6.32 14.79 -13.26
CA LYS A 35 -7.14 14.08 -14.25
C LYS A 35 -6.43 13.93 -15.60
N GLN A 36 -5.72 14.97 -16.04
CA GLN A 36 -4.95 14.92 -17.29
C GLN A 36 -3.81 13.91 -17.18
N LEU A 37 -3.08 13.91 -16.06
CA LEU A 37 -2.00 12.96 -15.80
C LEU A 37 -2.50 11.51 -15.75
N PHE A 38 -3.64 11.26 -15.09
CA PHE A 38 -4.23 9.93 -15.03
C PHE A 38 -4.72 9.45 -16.40
N ALA A 39 -5.28 10.34 -17.22
CA ALA A 39 -5.64 10.03 -18.60
C ALA A 39 -4.41 9.72 -19.48
N GLU A 40 -3.30 10.45 -19.29
CA GLU A 40 -2.04 10.16 -19.97
C GLU A 40 -1.48 8.79 -19.57
N TRP A 41 -1.47 8.48 -18.27
CA TRP A 41 -1.03 7.18 -17.76
C TRP A 41 -1.91 6.02 -18.23
N GLU A 42 -3.22 6.25 -18.31
CA GLU A 42 -4.17 5.31 -18.89
C GLU A 42 -3.87 5.05 -20.38
N ALA A 43 -3.64 6.09 -21.18
CA ALA A 43 -3.29 5.96 -22.59
C ALA A 43 -1.96 5.19 -22.79
N LYS A 44 -1.03 5.32 -21.84
CA LYS A 44 0.23 4.55 -21.80
C LYS A 44 0.08 3.16 -21.18
N GLN A 45 -1.14 2.75 -20.80
CA GLN A 45 -1.45 1.47 -20.15
C GLN A 45 -0.62 1.23 -18.88
N TYR A 46 -0.30 2.30 -18.16
CA TYR A 46 0.37 2.16 -16.88
C TYR A 46 -0.59 1.51 -15.88
N THR A 47 -0.07 0.52 -15.14
CA THR A 47 -0.85 -0.16 -14.11
C THR A 47 -0.63 0.54 -12.78
N PRO A 48 -1.49 0.33 -11.77
CA PRO A 48 -1.22 0.83 -10.44
C PRO A 48 0.13 0.36 -9.90
N ASP A 49 0.57 -0.86 -10.22
CA ASP A 49 1.90 -1.36 -9.84
C ASP A 49 3.05 -0.60 -10.52
N HIS A 50 2.90 -0.25 -11.80
CA HIS A 50 3.88 0.61 -12.50
C HIS A 50 4.00 1.98 -11.81
N ILE A 51 2.87 2.64 -11.56
CA ILE A 51 2.86 3.96 -10.92
C ILE A 51 3.38 3.89 -9.48
N PHE A 52 3.05 2.84 -8.73
CA PHE A 52 3.55 2.63 -7.36
C PHE A 52 5.09 2.67 -7.30
N ARG A 53 5.74 2.03 -8.27
CA ARG A 53 7.21 2.02 -8.41
C ARG A 53 7.72 3.38 -8.90
N ALA A 54 7.07 3.97 -9.91
CA ALA A 54 7.47 5.23 -10.52
C ALA A 54 7.48 6.41 -9.52
N VAL A 55 6.45 6.52 -8.68
CA VAL A 55 6.38 7.55 -7.62
C VAL A 55 7.24 7.23 -6.38
N GLY A 56 8.09 6.20 -6.49
CA GLY A 56 9.09 5.85 -5.49
C GLY A 56 8.52 5.24 -4.20
N LEU A 57 7.28 4.75 -4.19
CA LEU A 57 6.74 4.08 -3.00
C LEU A 57 7.49 2.78 -2.73
N LYS A 58 7.85 2.00 -3.77
CA LYS A 58 8.63 0.75 -3.61
C LYS A 58 10.01 0.96 -2.95
N ASN A 59 10.73 2.03 -3.29
CA ASN A 59 12.16 2.18 -2.97
C ASN A 59 12.42 2.77 -1.57
N PHE A 60 11.56 2.48 -0.60
CA PHE A 60 11.74 2.97 0.77
C PHE A 60 12.69 2.04 1.52
N TYR A 61 13.97 2.41 1.55
CA TYR A 61 15.03 1.76 2.32
C TYR A 61 15.26 2.52 3.63
N GLY A 62 15.06 1.88 4.78
CA GLY A 62 15.37 2.46 6.09
C GLY A 62 14.77 1.71 7.27
N ASP A 63 15.53 1.66 8.36
CA ASP A 63 15.14 1.31 9.72
C ASP A 63 14.11 2.27 10.34
N ALA A 64 14.00 3.49 9.77
CA ALA A 64 12.88 4.39 10.00
C ALA A 64 11.73 4.10 9.02
N THR A 65 10.94 3.08 9.31
CA THR A 65 9.58 2.98 8.77
C THR A 65 8.76 4.16 9.30
N GLY A 66 8.88 5.33 8.67
CA GLY A 66 7.68 6.13 8.50
C GLY A 66 6.63 5.20 7.86
N PRO A 67 5.42 5.06 8.43
CA PRO A 67 4.37 4.27 7.82
C PRO A 67 4.20 4.70 6.37
N ILE A 68 4.34 3.80 5.38
CA ILE A 68 3.88 4.10 4.02
C ILE A 68 2.44 4.61 4.02
N LEU A 69 1.66 4.16 5.01
CA LEU A 69 0.28 4.61 5.31
C LEU A 69 0.18 6.10 5.68
N SER A 70 1.27 6.74 6.04
CA SER A 70 1.39 8.17 6.33
C SER A 70 2.00 8.98 5.18
N ASP A 71 2.53 8.33 4.14
CA ASP A 71 3.11 9.02 3.00
C ASP A 71 1.99 9.70 2.18
N PRO A 72 2.01 11.03 1.99
CA PRO A 72 1.03 11.71 1.14
C PRO A 72 1.01 11.17 -0.30
N VAL A 73 2.14 10.66 -0.81
CA VAL A 73 2.22 10.05 -2.15
C VAL A 73 1.36 8.79 -2.23
N LEU A 74 1.15 8.07 -1.12
CA LEU A 74 0.23 6.94 -1.10
C LEU A 74 -1.22 7.39 -1.39
N LYS A 75 -1.66 8.54 -0.89
CA LYS A 75 -3.01 9.06 -1.17
C LYS A 75 -3.21 9.36 -2.65
N PHE A 76 -2.19 9.94 -3.27
CA PHE A 76 -2.16 10.18 -4.71
C PHE A 76 -2.27 8.87 -5.50
N TRP A 77 -1.44 7.90 -5.15
CA TRP A 77 -1.47 6.59 -5.78
C TRP A 77 -2.81 5.86 -5.58
N VAL A 78 -3.43 5.95 -4.41
CA VAL A 78 -4.75 5.34 -4.14
C VAL A 78 -5.84 5.92 -5.04
N ARG A 79 -5.81 7.24 -5.33
CA ARG A 79 -6.77 7.83 -6.28
C ARG A 79 -6.57 7.28 -7.68
N TYR A 80 -5.33 7.16 -8.15
CA TYR A 80 -5.04 6.53 -9.44
C TYR A 80 -5.48 5.06 -9.48
N MET A 81 -5.16 4.28 -8.45
CA MET A 81 -5.57 2.88 -8.32
C MET A 81 -7.11 2.75 -8.40
N ASN A 82 -7.86 3.62 -7.72
CA ASN A 82 -9.31 3.59 -7.76
C ASN A 82 -9.85 3.88 -9.16
N GLU A 83 -9.33 4.90 -9.85
CA GLU A 83 -9.75 5.21 -11.23
C GLU A 83 -9.42 4.07 -12.19
N PHE A 84 -8.22 3.49 -12.07
CA PHE A 84 -7.82 2.31 -12.85
C PHE A 84 -8.76 1.12 -12.57
N ASN A 85 -9.05 0.81 -11.31
CA ASN A 85 -9.93 -0.30 -10.93
C ASN A 85 -11.37 -0.11 -11.45
N THR A 86 -11.86 1.12 -11.54
CA THR A 86 -13.18 1.42 -12.12
C THR A 86 -13.20 1.15 -13.62
N LYS A 87 -12.12 1.46 -14.33
CA LYS A 87 -12.00 1.25 -15.79
C LYS A 87 -11.64 -0.18 -16.17
N HIS A 88 -10.90 -0.88 -15.31
CA HIS A 88 -10.40 -2.25 -15.52
C HIS A 88 -10.80 -3.19 -14.36
N PRO A 89 -12.09 -3.55 -14.22
CA PRO A 89 -12.55 -4.38 -13.11
C PRO A 89 -11.88 -5.75 -13.03
N ASP A 90 -11.46 -6.30 -14.17
CA ASP A 90 -10.75 -7.57 -14.34
C ASP A 90 -9.28 -7.51 -13.89
N LYS A 91 -8.67 -6.32 -13.89
CA LYS A 91 -7.27 -6.09 -13.53
C LYS A 91 -7.10 -5.34 -12.21
N ARG A 92 -8.18 -5.26 -11.42
CA ARG A 92 -8.19 -4.50 -10.18
C ARG A 92 -7.10 -4.98 -9.22
N THR A 93 -6.54 -4.05 -8.47
CA THR A 93 -5.65 -4.34 -7.34
C THR A 93 -6.10 -3.59 -6.10
N THR A 94 -5.62 -4.01 -4.94
CA THR A 94 -5.82 -3.33 -3.67
C THR A 94 -4.52 -2.76 -3.13
N ILE A 95 -4.63 -1.89 -2.12
CA ILE A 95 -3.46 -1.45 -1.33
C ILE A 95 -2.73 -2.69 -0.79
N PHE A 96 -3.46 -3.64 -0.20
CA PHE A 96 -2.87 -4.86 0.37
C PHE A 96 -2.10 -5.69 -0.66
N GLU A 97 -2.73 -6.00 -1.81
CA GLU A 97 -2.08 -6.79 -2.87
C GLU A 97 -0.85 -6.10 -3.42
N THR A 98 -0.91 -4.78 -3.62
CA THR A 98 0.22 -4.01 -4.13
C THR A 98 1.37 -3.97 -3.13
N LEU A 99 1.10 -3.73 -1.84
CA LEU A 99 2.12 -3.74 -0.80
C LEU A 99 2.77 -5.13 -0.69
N ARG A 100 1.98 -6.20 -0.60
CA ARG A 100 2.48 -7.57 -0.52
C ARG A 100 3.32 -7.94 -1.75
N LYS A 101 2.86 -7.60 -2.95
CA LYS A 101 3.59 -7.84 -4.21
C LYS A 101 4.94 -7.10 -4.26
N ASN A 102 5.02 -5.91 -3.70
CA ASN A 102 6.21 -5.07 -3.80
C ASN A 102 7.24 -5.28 -2.69
N TYR A 103 6.80 -5.65 -1.49
CA TYR A 103 7.68 -5.78 -0.32
C TYR A 103 7.80 -7.21 0.21
N GLY A 104 6.84 -8.09 -0.08
CA GLY A 104 6.76 -9.41 0.54
C GLY A 104 6.18 -9.38 1.96
N ASP A 105 5.94 -10.58 2.50
CA ASP A 105 5.23 -10.76 3.77
C ASP A 105 6.06 -10.32 4.99
N GLU A 106 7.37 -10.59 5.03
CA GLU A 106 8.26 -10.17 6.14
C GLU A 106 8.29 -8.64 6.31
N ALA A 107 8.52 -7.93 5.21
CA ALA A 107 8.54 -6.48 5.24
C ALA A 107 7.15 -5.91 5.62
N LEU A 108 6.06 -6.52 5.13
CA LEU A 108 4.71 -6.11 5.47
C LEU A 108 4.40 -6.30 6.96
N VAL A 109 4.84 -7.41 7.57
CA VAL A 109 4.77 -7.62 9.03
C VAL A 109 5.51 -6.51 9.77
N GLY A 110 6.74 -6.18 9.35
CA GLY A 110 7.51 -5.08 9.93
C GLY A 110 6.78 -3.72 9.84
N MET A 111 6.18 -3.43 8.69
CA MET A 111 5.37 -2.22 8.50
C MET A 111 4.17 -2.21 9.45
N LEU A 112 3.42 -3.31 9.56
CA LEU A 112 2.25 -3.41 10.43
C LEU A 112 2.61 -3.16 11.91
N VAL A 113 3.70 -3.76 12.38
CA VAL A 113 4.19 -3.57 13.76
C VAL A 113 4.57 -2.11 14.01
N ALA A 114 5.23 -1.44 13.06
CA ALA A 114 5.59 -0.03 13.19
C ALA A 114 4.36 0.89 13.13
N THR A 115 3.44 0.64 12.20
CA THR A 115 2.24 1.47 11.97
C THR A 115 1.21 1.40 13.10
N LYS A 116 1.13 0.28 13.83
CA LYS A 116 0.29 0.14 15.04
C LYS A 116 0.67 1.12 16.15
N LYS A 117 1.92 1.58 16.21
CA LYS A 117 2.40 2.54 17.21
C LYS A 117 1.94 3.98 16.95
N ALA A 118 1.54 4.30 15.71
CA ALA A 118 1.10 5.64 15.33
C ALA A 118 -0.45 5.74 15.37
N PRO A 119 -1.04 6.63 16.20
CA PRO A 119 -2.50 6.72 16.36
C PRO A 119 -3.26 6.96 15.04
N LYS A 120 -2.71 7.81 14.16
CA LYS A 120 -3.34 8.19 12.88
C LYS A 120 -3.45 7.03 11.89
N THR A 121 -2.61 5.99 12.02
CA THR A 121 -2.56 4.86 11.09
C THR A 121 -3.07 3.56 11.67
N LYS A 122 -3.44 3.53 12.97
CA LYS A 122 -3.81 2.31 13.70
C LYS A 122 -4.96 1.54 13.04
N THR A 123 -6.01 2.23 12.58
CA THR A 123 -7.16 1.58 11.94
C THR A 123 -6.78 0.96 10.59
N ALA A 124 -6.02 1.68 9.77
CA ALA A 124 -5.53 1.16 8.49
C ALA A 124 -4.59 -0.03 8.69
N ALA A 125 -3.70 0.03 9.68
CA ALA A 125 -2.81 -1.06 10.05
C ALA A 125 -3.59 -2.33 10.43
N LYS A 126 -4.59 -2.23 11.32
CA LYS A 126 -5.44 -3.37 11.70
C LYS A 126 -6.19 -3.98 10.52
N SER A 127 -6.65 -3.16 9.58
CA SER A 127 -7.31 -3.64 8.37
C SER A 127 -6.34 -4.40 7.45
N LEU A 128 -5.12 -3.91 7.27
CA LEU A 128 -4.08 -4.58 6.48
C LEU A 128 -3.60 -5.88 7.13
N GLU A 129 -3.43 -5.89 8.46
CA GLU A 129 -3.13 -7.11 9.21
C GLU A 129 -4.24 -8.17 9.05
N SER A 130 -5.51 -7.76 9.17
CA SER A 130 -6.64 -8.68 8.96
C SER A 130 -6.62 -9.27 7.55
N GLN A 131 -6.28 -8.48 6.53
CA GLN A 131 -6.14 -8.96 5.15
C GLN A 131 -4.97 -9.93 4.99
N LEU A 132 -3.83 -9.65 5.64
CA LEU A 132 -2.65 -10.51 5.66
C LEU A 132 -2.96 -11.88 6.28
N LEU A 133 -3.54 -11.89 7.48
CA LEU A 133 -3.93 -13.11 8.19
C LEU A 133 -4.92 -13.94 7.37
N ARG A 134 -5.94 -13.30 6.78
CA ARG A 134 -6.90 -13.98 5.90
C ARG A 134 -6.25 -14.51 4.63
N LYS A 135 -5.25 -13.81 4.07
CA LYS A 135 -4.52 -14.29 2.88
C LYS A 135 -3.73 -15.54 3.21
N TRP A 136 -2.93 -15.52 4.28
CA TRP A 136 -2.21 -16.71 4.74
C TRP A 136 -3.16 -17.88 5.03
N LEU A 137 -4.31 -17.61 5.66
CA LEU A 137 -5.32 -18.64 5.95
C LEU A 137 -6.01 -19.18 4.69
N ARG A 138 -6.13 -18.38 3.62
CA ARG A 138 -6.61 -18.87 2.31
C ARG A 138 -5.56 -19.69 1.59
N ASP A 139 -4.30 -19.28 1.71
CA ASP A 139 -3.15 -19.95 1.09
C ASP A 139 -2.79 -21.26 1.81
N GLY A 140 -3.36 -21.50 3.00
CA GLY A 140 -3.09 -22.72 3.77
C GLY A 140 -1.70 -22.76 4.40
N LEU A 141 -1.07 -21.59 4.60
CA LEU A 141 0.27 -21.53 5.16
C LEU A 141 0.28 -22.06 6.59
N GLN A 142 1.21 -22.96 6.89
CA GLN A 142 1.38 -23.47 8.23
C GLN A 142 1.99 -22.39 9.13
N PRO A 143 1.68 -22.38 10.44
CA PRO A 143 2.33 -21.46 11.38
C PRO A 143 3.87 -21.48 11.32
N LYS A 144 4.46 -22.65 11.05
CA LYS A 144 5.92 -22.84 10.85
C LYS A 144 6.48 -22.18 9.60
N GLU A 145 5.66 -21.88 8.60
CA GLU A 145 6.07 -21.15 7.40
C GLU A 145 6.01 -19.64 7.67
N VAL A 146 4.94 -19.20 8.35
CA VAL A 146 4.69 -17.80 8.67
C VAL A 146 5.65 -17.25 9.72
N VAL A 147 6.16 -18.09 10.63
CA VAL A 147 7.13 -17.67 11.67
C VAL A 147 8.41 -17.06 11.10
N LEU A 148 8.79 -17.44 9.87
CA LEU A 148 9.97 -16.91 9.17
C LEU A 148 9.88 -15.39 8.93
N TRP A 149 8.67 -14.81 8.96
CA TRP A 149 8.42 -13.39 8.73
C TRP A 149 8.30 -12.57 10.01
N MET A 150 8.46 -13.19 11.19
CA MET A 150 8.18 -12.57 12.49
C MET A 150 9.37 -11.82 13.09
N ASN A 151 10.48 -11.69 12.35
CA ASN A 151 11.71 -11.04 12.83
C ASN A 151 11.49 -9.66 13.48
N LYS A 152 10.54 -8.88 12.94
CA LYS A 152 10.16 -7.54 13.42
C LYS A 152 9.00 -7.54 14.42
N ASP A 153 8.21 -8.62 14.52
CA ASP A 153 7.11 -8.75 15.47
C ASP A 153 7.58 -9.30 16.83
N LYS A 154 8.23 -8.44 17.63
CA LYS A 154 8.79 -8.86 18.92
C LYS A 154 7.74 -9.28 19.96
N SER A 155 6.48 -8.89 19.82
CA SER A 155 5.41 -9.34 20.73
C SER A 155 4.87 -10.72 20.37
N GLY A 156 5.10 -11.19 19.14
CA GLY A 156 4.50 -12.41 18.60
C GLY A 156 2.99 -12.33 18.44
N GLU A 157 2.39 -11.13 18.50
CA GLU A 157 0.94 -10.94 18.43
C GLU A 157 0.37 -11.46 17.10
N ILE A 158 1.06 -11.20 15.99
CA ILE A 158 0.62 -11.57 14.65
C ILE A 158 0.67 -13.09 14.50
N LEU A 159 1.78 -13.72 14.90
CA LEU A 159 1.94 -15.17 14.84
C LEU A 159 0.91 -15.89 15.72
N ASN A 160 0.76 -15.46 16.98
CA ASN A 160 -0.18 -16.06 17.92
C ASN A 160 -1.62 -15.96 17.40
N THR A 161 -2.00 -14.80 16.86
CA THR A 161 -3.32 -14.60 16.25
C THR A 161 -3.50 -15.52 15.06
N TYR A 162 -2.49 -15.65 14.19
CA TYR A 162 -2.55 -16.52 13.03
C TYR A 162 -2.67 -18.00 13.40
N THR A 163 -1.85 -18.48 14.34
CA THR A 163 -1.88 -19.88 14.81
C THR A 163 -3.25 -20.26 15.33
N ARG A 164 -3.89 -19.38 16.12
CA ARG A 164 -5.26 -19.61 16.60
C ARG A 164 -6.28 -19.68 15.46
N LEU A 165 -6.18 -18.79 14.46
CA LEU A 165 -7.05 -18.81 13.29
C LEU A 165 -6.86 -20.08 12.45
N PHE A 166 -5.61 -20.52 12.33
CA PHE A 166 -5.24 -21.73 11.60
C PHE A 166 -5.82 -22.98 12.27
N GLN A 167 -5.58 -23.15 13.58
CA GLN A 167 -6.11 -24.27 14.37
C GLN A 167 -7.64 -24.29 14.38
N ALA A 168 -8.30 -23.13 14.49
CA ALA A 168 -9.76 -23.06 14.44
C ALA A 168 -10.32 -23.52 13.09
N LYS A 169 -9.60 -23.30 11.99
CA LYS A 169 -9.99 -23.75 10.65
C LYS A 169 -9.63 -25.21 10.38
N TRP A 170 -8.52 -25.69 10.95
CA TRP A 170 -8.03 -27.06 10.82
C TRP A 170 -7.69 -27.65 12.19
N PRO A 171 -8.68 -28.15 12.95
CA PRO A 171 -8.47 -28.61 14.33
C PRO A 171 -7.53 -29.81 14.46
N ASN A 172 -7.37 -30.60 13.40
CA ASN A 172 -6.61 -31.85 13.39
C ASN A 172 -5.25 -31.75 12.69
N SER A 173 -4.79 -30.55 12.31
CA SER A 173 -3.55 -30.36 11.54
C SER A 173 -2.31 -30.16 12.42
N ALA A 174 -2.24 -30.84 13.56
CA ALA A 174 -1.10 -30.79 14.47
C ALA A 174 0.06 -31.65 13.96
#